data_AF-A0A958MRX1-F1
#
_entry.id   AF-A0A958MRX1-F1
#
_cell.length_a   1.000
_cell.length_b   1.000
_cell.length_c   1.000
_cell.angle_alpha   90.00
_cell.angle_beta   90.00
_cell.angle_gamma   90.00
#
_symmetry.space_group_name_H-M   'P 1'
#
loop_
_entity.id
_entity.type
_entity.pdbx_description
1 polymer ?
#
loop_
_entity_poly.entity_id
_entity_poly.type
_entity_poly.pdbx_seq_one_letter_code
_entity_poly.pdbx_strand_id
1 'polypeptide(L)'
;SLCSQVARPKGVPVIADGGVKSSGDIVKAFAAGADSVMLGSLLAGTIETPGPIRNGMKQYRGMASKAAQVSWRGGVPEGMAPEGESTQLPVKGHIYDVVHELSGGLRSGMSYLNATRIEEIRSNALFMEMTPMGILESRAHGLKN
;
A
#
# COMPACT_ATOMS: atom_id res chain seq x y z
N SER A 1 10.08 8.04 -11.05
CA SER A 1 10.92 6.90 -10.66
C SER A 1 11.71 6.45 -11.88
N LEU A 2 12.88 5.82 -11.68
CA LEU A 2 13.72 5.34 -12.80
C LEU A 2 12.96 4.36 -13.72
N CYS A 3 12.20 3.42 -13.13
CA CYS A 3 11.38 2.48 -13.90
C CYS A 3 10.33 3.19 -14.77
N SER A 4 9.62 4.17 -14.19
CA SER A 4 8.60 4.94 -14.91
C SER A 4 9.20 5.77 -16.05
N GLN A 5 10.39 6.36 -15.85
CA GLN A 5 11.08 7.12 -16.90
C GLN A 5 11.45 6.24 -18.10
N VAL A 6 11.78 4.96 -17.89
CA VAL A 6 12.08 4.00 -18.97
C VAL A 6 10.81 3.44 -19.63
N ALA A 7 9.77 3.16 -18.83
CA ALA A 7 8.54 2.53 -19.31
C ALA A 7 7.65 3.47 -20.13
N ARG A 8 7.57 4.75 -19.74
CA ARG A 8 6.67 5.75 -20.34
C ARG A 8 6.90 6.03 -21.82
N PRO A 9 8.15 6.26 -22.31
CA PRO A 9 8.37 6.45 -23.75
C PRO A 9 7.93 5.25 -24.59
N LYS A 10 7.79 4.07 -23.98
CA LYS A 10 7.33 2.83 -24.60
C LYS A 10 5.84 2.57 -24.43
N GLY A 11 5.10 3.47 -23.77
CA GLY A 11 3.68 3.30 -23.48
C GLY A 11 3.36 2.15 -22.52
N VAL A 12 4.33 1.72 -21.70
CA VAL A 12 4.14 0.60 -20.76
C VAL A 12 3.74 1.16 -19.39
N PRO A 13 2.59 0.74 -18.82
CA PRO A 13 2.15 1.20 -17.51
C PRO A 13 2.99 0.58 -16.38
N VAL A 14 3.16 1.31 -15.28
CA VAL A 14 3.91 0.88 -14.10
C VAL A 14 3.00 0.72 -12.89
N ILE A 15 3.12 -0.41 -12.20
CA ILE A 15 2.44 -0.69 -10.93
C ILE A 15 3.42 -0.44 -9.79
N ALA A 16 3.07 0.42 -8.83
CA ALA A 16 3.78 0.51 -7.56
C ALA A 16 3.24 -0.58 -6.62
N ASP A 17 4.09 -1.58 -6.34
CA ASP A 17 3.74 -2.73 -5.52
C ASP A 17 4.53 -2.73 -4.20
N GLY A 18 3.81 -2.83 -3.08
CA GLY A 18 4.38 -2.87 -1.75
C GLY A 18 4.68 -1.50 -1.12
N GLY A 19 4.85 -1.50 0.20
CA GLY A 19 5.29 -0.33 0.97
C GLY A 19 4.23 0.76 1.24
N VAL A 20 3.09 0.75 0.55
CA VAL A 20 1.98 1.71 0.74
C VAL A 20 1.29 1.46 2.09
N LYS A 21 1.26 2.47 2.97
CA LYS A 21 0.67 2.38 4.31
C LYS A 21 -0.52 3.32 4.51
N SER A 22 -0.72 4.26 3.60
CA SER A 22 -1.78 5.27 3.68
C SER A 22 -2.20 5.74 2.28
N SER A 23 -3.33 6.44 2.20
CA SER A 23 -3.75 7.14 0.97
C SER A 23 -2.73 8.19 0.52
N GLY A 24 -2.03 8.85 1.44
CA GLY A 24 -0.94 9.78 1.12
C GLY A 24 0.23 9.09 0.39
N ASP A 25 0.53 7.84 0.72
CA ASP A 25 1.55 7.07 0.01
C ASP A 25 1.10 6.69 -1.41
N ILE A 26 -0.21 6.46 -1.62
CA ILE A 26 -0.79 6.25 -2.96
C ILE A 26 -0.57 7.50 -3.83
N VAL A 27 -0.89 8.69 -3.28
CA VAL A 27 -0.66 9.97 -3.97
C VAL A 27 0.81 10.12 -4.33
N LYS A 28 1.72 9.84 -3.39
CA LYS A 28 3.17 9.89 -3.63
C LYS A 28 3.63 8.88 -4.68
N ALA A 29 3.05 7.68 -4.72
CA ALA A 29 3.37 6.68 -5.74
C ALA A 29 2.98 7.16 -7.16
N PHE A 30 1.80 7.76 -7.31
CA PHE A 30 1.38 8.35 -8.58
C PHE A 30 2.23 9.57 -8.95
N ALA A 31 2.54 10.44 -7.99
CA ALA A 31 3.46 11.55 -8.18
C ALA A 31 4.86 11.07 -8.62
N ALA A 32 5.34 9.96 -8.04
CA ALA A 32 6.60 9.33 -8.42
C ALA A 32 6.53 8.59 -9.77
N GLY A 33 5.34 8.46 -10.37
CA GLY A 33 5.14 8.04 -11.74
C GLY A 33 4.59 6.63 -11.95
N ALA A 34 4.03 6.01 -10.93
CA ALA A 34 3.18 4.83 -11.11
C ALA A 34 1.86 5.23 -11.80
N ASP A 35 1.28 4.29 -12.55
CA ASP A 35 -0.03 4.44 -13.18
C ASP A 35 -1.11 3.67 -12.38
N SER A 36 -0.70 2.68 -11.58
CA SER A 36 -1.55 1.99 -10.60
C SER A 36 -0.76 1.60 -9.34
N VAL A 37 -1.48 1.26 -8.27
CA VAL A 37 -0.89 0.76 -7.02
C VAL A 37 -1.44 -0.63 -6.70
N MET A 38 -0.59 -1.52 -6.18
CA MET A 38 -1.01 -2.81 -5.64
C MET A 38 -1.03 -2.74 -4.11
N LEU A 39 -2.18 -3.06 -3.51
CA LEU A 39 -2.41 -2.90 -2.07
C LEU A 39 -2.58 -4.27 -1.40
N GLY A 40 -1.55 -4.71 -0.68
CA GLY A 40 -1.61 -5.93 0.13
C GLY A 40 -2.12 -5.65 1.55
N SER A 41 -1.24 -5.15 2.42
CA SER A 41 -1.49 -4.97 3.86
C SER A 41 -2.67 -4.04 4.18
N LEU A 42 -2.93 -3.04 3.33
CA LEU A 42 -4.07 -2.14 3.48
C LEU A 42 -5.40 -2.87 3.37
N LEU A 43 -5.49 -3.88 2.51
CA LEU A 43 -6.71 -4.66 2.26
C LEU A 43 -6.75 -5.98 3.06
N ALA A 44 -5.60 -6.52 3.47
CA ALA A 44 -5.47 -7.84 4.07
C ALA A 44 -6.41 -8.14 5.28
N GLY A 45 -6.80 -7.12 6.04
CA GLY A 45 -7.70 -7.26 7.20
C GLY A 45 -9.19 -7.19 6.89
N THR A 46 -9.61 -7.05 5.63
CA THR A 46 -11.04 -6.96 5.28
C THR A 46 -11.73 -8.32 5.40
N ILE A 47 -13.06 -8.32 5.45
CA ILE A 47 -13.85 -9.53 5.62
C ILE A 47 -13.71 -10.47 4.40
N GLU A 48 -13.62 -9.88 3.21
CA GLU A 48 -13.55 -10.55 1.91
C GLU A 48 -12.21 -11.24 1.65
N THR A 49 -11.13 -10.89 2.37
CA THR A 49 -9.84 -11.55 2.16
C THR A 49 -9.86 -12.98 2.70
N PRO A 50 -9.06 -13.90 2.12
CA PRO A 50 -8.96 -15.27 2.63
C PRO A 50 -8.32 -15.30 4.02
N GLY A 51 -8.73 -16.28 4.83
CA GLY A 51 -8.17 -16.52 6.18
C GLY A 51 -9.23 -16.45 7.28
N PRO A 52 -9.13 -17.30 8.32
CA PRO A 52 -10.07 -17.29 9.43
C PRO A 52 -9.95 -16.00 10.26
N ILE A 53 -11.08 -15.57 10.80
CA ILE A 53 -11.14 -14.52 11.83
C ILE A 53 -11.22 -15.24 13.19
N ARG A 54 -10.33 -14.89 14.12
CA ARG A 54 -10.31 -15.43 15.48
C ARG A 54 -10.09 -14.28 16.46
N ASN A 55 -10.94 -14.17 17.48
CA ASN A 55 -10.85 -13.13 18.52
C ASN A 55 -10.74 -11.70 17.95
N GLY A 56 -11.53 -11.38 16.91
CA GLY A 56 -11.51 -10.06 16.27
C GLY A 56 -10.30 -9.77 15.38
N MET A 57 -9.43 -10.77 15.15
CA MET A 57 -8.23 -10.65 14.33
C MET A 57 -8.30 -11.57 13.10
N LYS A 58 -7.91 -11.05 11.93
CA LYS A 58 -7.83 -11.76 10.66
C LYS A 58 -6.44 -12.35 10.47
N GLN A 59 -6.35 -13.65 10.16
CA GLN A 59 -5.07 -14.26 9.82
C GLN A 59 -4.56 -13.77 8.46
N TYR A 60 -3.32 -13.29 8.43
CA TYR A 60 -2.63 -12.83 7.22
C TYR A 60 -1.30 -13.57 7.05
N ARG A 61 -0.94 -13.84 5.80
CA ARG A 61 0.36 -14.43 5.46
C ARG A 61 0.87 -13.81 4.17
N GLY A 62 2.14 -13.38 4.17
CA GLY A 62 2.84 -13.03 2.94
C GLY A 62 3.11 -14.28 2.10
N MET A 63 3.11 -14.15 0.77
CA MET A 63 3.34 -15.30 -0.13
C MET A 63 4.72 -15.96 0.05
N ALA A 64 5.72 -15.18 0.47
CA ALA A 64 7.06 -15.69 0.80
C ALA A 64 7.15 -16.34 2.19
N SER A 65 6.05 -16.37 2.97
CA SER A 65 6.06 -16.98 4.30
C SER A 65 6.04 -18.50 4.25
N LYS A 66 6.59 -19.14 5.27
CA LYS A 66 6.54 -20.61 5.43
C LYS A 66 5.12 -21.14 5.32
N ALA A 67 4.16 -20.48 5.98
CA ALA A 67 2.76 -20.92 5.96
C ALA A 67 2.13 -20.84 4.55
N ALA A 68 2.52 -19.85 3.75
CA ALA A 68 2.09 -19.75 2.35
C ALA A 68 2.77 -20.82 1.48
N GLN A 69 4.09 -20.98 1.59
CA GLN A 69 4.84 -21.97 0.82
C GLN A 69 4.37 -23.41 1.10
N VAL A 70 4.15 -23.77 2.37
CA VAL A 70 3.61 -25.09 2.73
C VAL A 70 2.21 -25.29 2.16
N SER A 71 1.35 -24.27 2.23
CA SER A 71 -0.02 -24.35 1.71
C SER A 71 -0.09 -24.41 0.19
N TRP A 72 0.89 -23.84 -0.53
CA TRP A 72 0.86 -23.72 -1.98
C TRP A 72 1.71 -24.80 -2.68
N ARG A 73 2.82 -25.22 -2.05
CA ARG A 73 3.83 -26.13 -2.60
C ARG A 73 4.01 -27.42 -1.79
N GLY A 74 3.30 -27.60 -0.67
CA GLY A 74 3.41 -28.77 0.21
C GLY A 74 4.65 -28.77 1.13
N GLY A 75 5.50 -27.75 1.05
CA GLY A 75 6.70 -27.62 1.85
C GLY A 75 7.46 -26.34 1.53
N VAL A 76 8.52 -26.07 2.29
CA VAL A 76 9.53 -25.07 1.88
C VAL A 76 10.59 -25.83 1.08
N PRO A 77 10.86 -25.45 -0.19
CA PRO A 77 11.91 -26.10 -0.98
C PRO A 77 13.27 -26.07 -0.25
N GLU A 78 14.04 -27.12 -0.41
CA GLU A 78 15.37 -27.22 0.18
C GLU A 78 16.27 -26.09 -0.36
N GLY A 79 16.99 -25.41 0.54
CA GLY A 79 17.81 -24.24 0.19
C GLY A 79 17.07 -22.91 0.05
N MET A 80 15.74 -22.86 0.24
CA MET A 80 15.00 -21.59 0.30
C MET A 80 14.74 -21.15 1.75
N ALA A 81 15.12 -19.92 2.07
CA ALA A 81 14.71 -19.28 3.31
C ALA A 81 13.32 -18.63 3.14
N PRO A 82 12.38 -18.84 4.07
CA PRO A 82 11.13 -18.10 4.06
C PRO A 82 11.37 -16.63 4.44
N GLU A 83 11.14 -15.71 3.51
CA GLU A 83 11.35 -14.26 3.70
C GLU A 83 10.07 -13.51 4.12
N GLY A 84 8.92 -14.19 4.10
CA GLY A 84 7.63 -13.59 4.46
C GLY A 84 7.18 -13.93 5.87
N GLU A 85 6.44 -13.01 6.47
CA GLU A 85 5.83 -13.21 7.78
C GLU A 85 4.39 -13.72 7.70
N SER A 86 3.98 -14.46 8.73
CA SER A 86 2.58 -14.81 8.99
C SER A 86 2.17 -14.17 10.31
N THR A 87 1.12 -13.35 10.26
CA THR A 87 0.68 -12.57 11.43
C THR A 87 -0.84 -12.49 11.49
N GLN A 88 -1.36 -11.81 12.50
CA GLN A 88 -2.76 -11.46 12.60
C GLN A 88 -2.94 -9.95 12.50
N LEU A 89 -3.94 -9.52 11.76
CA LEU A 89 -4.28 -8.11 11.57
C LEU A 89 -5.65 -7.83 12.20
N PRO A 90 -5.87 -6.62 12.74
CA PRO A 90 -7.21 -6.20 13.12
C PRO A 90 -8.17 -6.32 11.92
N VAL A 91 -9.40 -6.76 12.18
CA VAL A 91 -10.45 -6.77 11.16
C VAL A 91 -10.78 -5.33 10.79
N LYS A 92 -10.76 -5.03 9.48
CA LYS A 92 -10.96 -3.68 8.91
C LYS A 92 -12.37 -3.43 8.40
N GLY A 93 -13.28 -4.40 8.52
CA GLY A 93 -14.62 -4.32 7.93
C GLY A 93 -14.64 -4.74 6.46
N HIS A 94 -15.58 -4.18 5.70
CA HIS A 94 -15.74 -4.50 4.28
C HIS A 94 -14.71 -3.78 3.42
N ILE A 95 -14.24 -4.45 2.37
CA ILE A 95 -13.29 -3.88 1.41
C ILE A 95 -13.81 -2.62 0.73
N TYR A 96 -15.13 -2.54 0.52
CA TYR A 96 -15.78 -1.35 -0.03
C TYR A 96 -15.47 -0.11 0.78
N ASP A 97 -15.62 -0.18 2.11
CA ASP A 97 -15.40 0.96 3.01
C ASP A 97 -13.93 1.40 3.00
N VAL A 98 -13.01 0.43 3.05
CA VAL A 98 -11.56 0.70 3.00
C VAL A 98 -11.17 1.36 1.67
N VAL A 99 -11.66 0.85 0.54
CA VAL A 99 -11.38 1.44 -0.78
C VAL A 99 -12.02 2.81 -0.91
N HIS A 100 -13.22 3.01 -0.35
CA HIS A 100 -13.91 4.29 -0.37
C HIS A 100 -13.12 5.36 0.41
N GLU A 101 -12.61 5.01 1.60
CA GLU A 101 -11.75 5.88 2.41
C GLU A 101 -10.44 6.22 1.69
N LEU A 102 -9.75 5.21 1.14
CA LEU A 102 -8.52 5.41 0.37
C LEU A 102 -8.74 6.32 -0.84
N SER A 103 -9.86 6.14 -1.53
CA SER A 103 -10.26 6.99 -2.66
C SER A 103 -10.55 8.42 -2.23
N GLY A 104 -11.16 8.62 -1.05
CA GLY A 104 -11.35 9.92 -0.44
C GLY A 104 -10.03 10.62 -0.12
N GLY A 105 -9.08 9.90 0.48
CA GLY A 105 -7.74 10.41 0.75
C GLY A 105 -6.95 10.74 -0.52
N LEU A 106 -7.09 9.93 -1.58
CA LEU A 106 -6.50 10.23 -2.89
C LEU A 106 -7.05 11.55 -3.46
N ARG A 107 -8.39 11.74 -3.45
CA ARG A 107 -9.01 12.99 -3.90
C ARG A 107 -8.56 14.20 -3.08
N SER A 108 -8.38 14.03 -1.77
CA SER A 108 -7.80 15.06 -0.91
C SER A 108 -6.36 15.40 -1.34
N GLY A 109 -5.52 14.40 -1.57
CA GLY A 109 -4.16 14.64 -2.09
C GLY A 109 -4.13 15.33 -3.45
N MET A 110 -5.06 14.98 -4.33
CA MET A 110 -5.22 15.61 -5.65
C MET A 110 -5.57 17.09 -5.56
N SER A 111 -6.37 17.51 -4.57
CA SER A 111 -6.74 18.93 -4.41
C SER A 111 -5.54 19.79 -4.03
N TYR A 112 -4.62 19.30 -3.18
CA TYR A 112 -3.36 19.98 -2.85
C TYR A 112 -2.43 20.15 -4.06
N LEU A 113 -2.58 19.29 -5.07
CA LEU A 113 -1.78 19.31 -6.31
C LEU A 113 -2.51 20.00 -7.47
N ASN A 114 -3.70 20.56 -7.22
CA ASN A 114 -4.58 21.09 -8.26
C ASN A 114 -4.76 20.12 -9.44
N ALA A 115 -4.95 18.84 -9.13
CA ALA A 115 -5.13 17.77 -10.11
C ALA A 115 -6.60 17.33 -10.14
N THR A 116 -7.20 17.34 -11.32
CA THR A 116 -8.57 16.83 -11.56
C THR A 116 -8.57 15.40 -12.09
N ARG A 117 -7.40 14.93 -12.55
CA ARG A 117 -7.18 13.57 -13.05
C ARG A 117 -5.90 12.97 -12.47
N ILE A 118 -5.82 11.63 -12.38
CA ILE A 118 -4.65 10.94 -11.80
C ILE A 118 -3.37 11.24 -12.61
N GLU A 119 -3.50 11.38 -13.93
CA GLU A 119 -2.37 11.62 -14.82
C GLU A 119 -1.69 12.98 -14.57
N GLU A 120 -2.45 13.95 -14.05
CA GLU A 120 -2.00 15.32 -13.72
C GLU A 120 -1.20 15.37 -12.41
N ILE A 121 -1.43 14.42 -11.48
CA ILE A 121 -0.73 14.36 -10.18
C ILE A 121 0.78 14.44 -10.39
N ARG A 122 1.28 13.68 -11.35
CA ARG A 122 2.70 13.57 -11.67
C ARG A 122 3.30 14.81 -12.31
N SER A 123 2.56 15.54 -13.14
CA SER A 123 3.05 16.79 -13.73
C SER A 123 3.03 17.93 -12.73
N ASN A 124 2.11 17.88 -11.76
CA ASN A 124 1.89 18.98 -10.83
C ASN A 124 2.66 18.79 -9.51
N ALA A 125 3.01 17.56 -9.15
CA ALA A 125 3.67 17.26 -7.88
C ALA A 125 5.13 17.71 -7.84
N LEU A 126 5.50 18.28 -6.70
CA LEU A 126 6.88 18.51 -6.28
C LEU A 126 7.12 17.75 -4.97
N PHE A 127 8.34 17.24 -4.81
CA PHE A 127 8.75 16.55 -3.59
C PHE A 127 9.68 17.44 -2.76
N MET A 128 9.51 17.36 -1.45
CA MET A 128 10.44 17.90 -0.47
C MET A 128 10.88 16.77 0.45
N GLU A 129 12.19 16.63 0.65
CA GLU A 129 12.72 15.67 1.60
C GLU A 129 12.48 16.16 3.03
N MET A 130 12.13 15.24 3.92
CA MET A 130 11.84 15.55 5.32
C MET A 130 12.77 14.77 6.22
N THR A 131 13.26 15.43 7.27
CA THR A 131 14.02 14.77 8.32
C THR A 131 13.12 13.83 9.13
N PRO A 132 13.68 12.88 9.89
CA PRO A 132 12.89 12.03 10.80
C PRO A 132 12.03 12.82 11.78
N MET A 133 12.50 14.01 12.23
CA MET A 133 11.72 14.88 13.12
C MET A 133 10.53 15.52 12.40
N GLY A 134 10.69 15.93 11.13
CA GLY A 134 9.58 16.43 10.33
C GLY A 134 8.48 15.37 10.11
N ILE A 135 8.85 14.08 10.02
CA ILE A 135 7.88 12.99 9.95
C ILE A 135 7.07 12.88 11.24
N LEU A 136 7.70 13.02 12.41
CA LEU A 136 7.00 12.98 13.70
C LEU A 136 6.00 14.12 13.83
N GLU A 137 6.39 15.34 13.43
CA GLU A 137 5.51 16.50 13.41
C GLU A 137 4.34 16.35 12.42
N SER A 138 4.55 15.68 11.29
CA SER A 138 3.50 15.46 10.28
C SER A 138 2.42 14.48 10.72
N ARG A 139 2.66 13.69 11.76
CA ARG A 139 1.63 12.83 12.36
C ARG A 139 0.79 13.65 13.30
N ALA A 140 -0.49 13.32 13.44
CA ALA A 140 -1.32 13.90 14.49
C ALA A 140 -0.63 13.72 15.84
N HIS A 141 -0.28 14.83 16.48
CA HIS A 141 0.41 14.90 17.75
C HIS A 141 -0.27 15.95 18.63
N GLY A 142 -0.16 15.83 19.96
CA GLY A 142 -0.79 16.76 20.91
C GLY A 142 -2.17 16.34 21.43
N LEU A 143 -2.73 15.21 21.00
CA LEU A 143 -3.91 14.60 21.61
C LEU A 143 -3.48 13.68 22.75
N LYS A 144 -3.31 14.26 23.95
CA LYS A 144 -3.40 13.50 25.21
C LYS A 144 -4.82 13.66 25.73
N ASN A 145 -5.57 12.56 25.79
CA ASN A 145 -6.55 12.32 26.85
C ASN A 145 -6.04 11.14 27.66
#